data_AF-A0A939U2K5-F1
#
_entry.id   AF-A0A939U2K5-F1
#
_cell.length_a   1.000
_cell.length_b   1.000
_cell.length_c   1.000
_cell.angle_alpha   90.00
_cell.angle_beta   90.00
_cell.angle_gamma   90.00
#
_symmetry.space_group_name_H-M   'P 1'
#
loop_
_entity.id
_entity.type
_entity.pdbx_description
1 polymer ?
#
loop_
_entity_poly.entity_id
_entity_poly.type
_entity_poly.pdbx_seq_one_letter_code
_entity_poly.pdbx_strand_id
1 'polypeptide(L)'
;FLAPEAGRRYSDANSGSVVALLKYGDLQLLLTGDSGFESEKLYGERLVTDSGAFTVLKCAHHGSKYSTSAELLDRFLPGITVISCYKYNTYGHPNPLTVERLRKIDSDIFCTADSGAVLIDYGRRISVEEYGKRRKLPQP
;
A
#
# COMPACT_ATOMS: atom_id res chain seq x y z
N PHE A 1 -11.76 6.81 8.85
CA PHE A 1 -10.43 6.51 9.43
C PHE A 1 -10.54 5.26 10.29
N LEU A 2 -9.49 4.43 10.30
CA LEU A 2 -9.46 3.11 10.94
C LEU A 2 -8.45 3.04 12.09
N ALA A 3 -7.35 3.79 11.97
CA ALA A 3 -6.34 3.98 13.00
C ALA A 3 -5.75 5.40 12.89
N PRO A 4 -5.14 5.95 13.96
CA PRO A 4 -5.10 5.39 15.31
C PRO A 4 -6.48 5.41 16.01
N GLU A 5 -6.63 4.58 17.04
CA GLU A 5 -7.80 4.54 17.91
C GLU A 5 -7.73 5.66 18.96
N ALA A 6 -8.85 6.36 19.14
CA ALA A 6 -8.95 7.41 20.15
C ALA A 6 -8.67 6.82 21.56
N GLY A 7 -7.77 7.46 22.30
CA GLY A 7 -7.40 7.05 23.66
C GLY A 7 -6.39 5.90 23.74
N ARG A 8 -5.99 5.28 22.63
CA ARG A 8 -4.96 4.23 22.61
C ARG A 8 -3.55 4.85 22.63
N ARG A 9 -2.66 4.26 23.43
CA ARG A 9 -1.23 4.57 23.40
C ARG A 9 -0.52 3.63 22.44
N TYR A 10 0.35 4.20 21.60
CA TYR A 10 1.18 3.48 20.64
C TYR A 10 2.65 3.53 21.08
N SER A 11 3.39 2.46 20.80
CA SER A 11 4.81 2.35 21.15
C SER A 11 5.69 3.35 20.38
N ASP A 12 5.28 3.70 19.16
CA ASP A 12 6.02 4.55 18.24
C ASP A 12 5.09 5.17 17.19
N ALA A 13 5.64 6.07 16.37
CA ALA A 13 4.89 6.79 15.33
C ALA A 13 4.32 5.87 14.23
N ASN A 14 5.04 4.80 13.87
CA ASN A 14 4.59 3.87 12.83
C ASN A 14 3.37 3.08 13.30
N SER A 15 3.40 2.65 14.57
CA SER A 15 2.29 1.97 15.24
C SER A 15 1.06 2.88 15.32
N GLY A 16 1.27 4.19 15.47
CA GLY A 16 0.23 5.23 15.43
C GLY A 16 -0.12 5.76 14.04
N SER A 17 0.26 5.07 12.95
CA SER A 17 -0.02 5.50 11.58
C SER A 17 -1.50 5.79 11.35
N VAL A 18 -1.77 6.87 10.60
CA VAL A 18 -3.12 7.15 10.11
C VAL A 18 -3.46 6.13 9.03
N VAL A 19 -4.50 5.35 9.28
CA VAL A 19 -5.04 4.36 8.34
C VAL A 19 -6.40 4.82 7.88
N ALA A 20 -6.59 4.94 6.57
CA ALA A 20 -7.79 5.47 5.96
C ALA A 20 -8.31 4.53 4.88
N LEU A 21 -9.62 4.26 4.95
CA LEU A 21 -10.37 3.64 3.88
C LEU A 21 -11.15 4.73 3.14
N LEU A 22 -10.86 4.91 1.85
CA LEU A 22 -11.64 5.72 0.93
C LEU A 22 -12.57 4.81 0.13
N LYS A 23 -13.89 5.03 0.26
CA LYS A 23 -14.91 4.41 -0.58
C LYS A 23 -15.49 5.48 -1.51
N TYR A 24 -15.47 5.25 -2.82
CA TYR A 24 -16.05 6.15 -3.81
C TYR A 24 -16.56 5.37 -5.02
N GLY A 25 -17.88 5.28 -5.20
CA GLY A 25 -18.45 4.36 -6.18
C GLY A 25 -18.09 2.90 -5.84
N ASP A 26 -17.53 2.17 -6.80
CA ASP A 26 -16.96 0.83 -6.62
C ASP A 26 -15.47 0.83 -6.22
N LEU A 27 -14.83 2.01 -6.13
CA LEU A 27 -13.46 2.15 -5.65
C LEU A 27 -13.39 1.96 -4.14
N GLN A 28 -12.58 1.00 -3.70
CA GLN A 28 -12.13 0.87 -2.32
C GLN A 28 -10.60 0.97 -2.27
N LEU A 29 -10.10 2.07 -1.69
CA LEU A 29 -8.68 2.36 -1.52
C LEU A 29 -8.32 2.32 -0.03
N LEU A 30 -7.37 1.46 0.33
CA LEU A 30 -6.80 1.40 1.68
C LEU A 30 -5.43 2.08 1.72
N LEU A 31 -5.34 3.15 2.51
CA LEU A 31 -4.10 3.87 2.83
C LEU A 31 -3.64 3.45 4.23
N THR A 32 -2.49 2.79 4.32
CA THR A 32 -2.03 2.10 5.54
C THR A 32 -0.94 2.85 6.31
N GLY A 33 -0.46 3.97 5.77
CA GLY A 33 0.70 4.67 6.35
C GLY A 33 1.90 3.73 6.42
N ASP A 34 2.59 3.75 7.56
CA ASP A 34 3.76 2.92 7.84
C ASP A 34 3.46 1.87 8.92
N SER A 35 2.20 1.41 8.99
CA SER A 35 1.74 0.42 9.95
C SER A 35 2.58 -0.87 9.90
N GLY A 36 2.97 -1.39 11.06
CA GLY A 36 3.50 -2.74 11.22
C GLY A 36 2.41 -3.74 11.61
N PHE A 37 2.70 -5.04 11.54
CA PHE A 37 1.75 -6.15 11.74
C PHE A 37 0.78 -5.98 12.93
N GLU A 38 1.26 -5.51 14.08
CA GLU A 38 0.39 -5.29 15.26
C GLU A 38 -0.73 -4.29 14.95
N SER A 39 -0.41 -3.16 14.32
CA SER A 39 -1.42 -2.18 13.90
C SER A 39 -2.34 -2.76 12.82
N GLU A 40 -1.81 -3.57 11.91
CA GLU A 40 -2.59 -4.23 10.85
C GLU A 40 -3.67 -5.15 11.38
N LYS A 41 -3.34 -5.92 12.42
CA LYS A 41 -4.30 -6.76 13.12
C LYS A 41 -5.44 -5.92 13.69
N LEU A 42 -5.10 -4.82 14.37
CA LEU A 42 -6.08 -3.95 15.04
C LEU A 42 -7.06 -3.30 14.07
N TYR A 43 -6.56 -2.66 13.00
CA TYR A 43 -7.45 -2.04 12.03
C TYR A 43 -8.10 -3.08 11.10
N GLY A 44 -7.46 -4.22 10.86
CA GLY A 44 -7.97 -5.33 10.06
C GLY A 44 -9.25 -5.94 10.65
N GLU A 45 -9.37 -5.99 11.98
CA GLU A 45 -10.59 -6.42 12.68
C GLU A 45 -11.77 -5.46 12.46
N ARG A 46 -11.48 -4.16 12.25
CA ARG A 46 -12.49 -3.10 12.08
C ARG A 46 -12.86 -2.85 10.62
N LEU A 47 -12.07 -3.39 9.71
CA LEU A 47 -12.29 -3.30 8.27
C LEU A 47 -13.42 -4.24 7.87
N VAL A 48 -14.59 -3.65 7.58
CA VAL A 48 -15.75 -4.34 7.01
C VAL A 48 -15.91 -3.90 5.56
N THR A 49 -15.77 -4.85 4.63
CA THR A 49 -16.06 -4.65 3.21
C THR A 49 -17.24 -5.52 2.80
N ASP A 50 -18.15 -4.94 2.02
CA ASP A 50 -19.35 -5.64 1.54
C ASP A 50 -19.00 -6.70 0.47
N SER A 51 -17.81 -6.58 -0.16
CA SER A 51 -17.34 -7.39 -1.28
C SER A 51 -16.12 -8.26 -0.97
N GLY A 52 -15.51 -8.16 0.21
CA GLY A 52 -14.26 -8.85 0.57
C GLY A 52 -13.00 -8.30 -0.13
N ALA A 53 -13.08 -7.95 -1.41
CA ALA A 53 -11.94 -7.47 -2.20
C ALA A 53 -11.82 -5.94 -2.24
N PHE A 54 -10.58 -5.45 -2.11
CA PHE A 54 -10.19 -4.07 -2.29
C PHE A 54 -9.75 -3.80 -3.73
N THR A 55 -10.02 -2.59 -4.20
CA THR A 55 -9.57 -2.17 -5.52
C THR A 55 -8.08 -1.80 -5.50
N VAL A 56 -7.68 -1.03 -4.49
CA VAL A 56 -6.31 -0.50 -4.39
C VAL A 56 -5.80 -0.55 -2.95
N LEU A 57 -4.57 -1.01 -2.77
CA LEU A 57 -3.81 -0.92 -1.53
C LEU A 57 -2.59 -0.01 -1.73
N LYS A 58 -2.42 1.01 -0.88
CA LYS A 58 -1.07 1.58 -0.65
C LYS A 58 -0.35 0.65 0.32
N CYS A 59 0.71 0.01 -0.15
CA CYS A 59 1.50 -0.93 0.65
C CYS A 59 2.05 -0.22 1.89
N ALA A 60 1.93 -0.89 3.03
CA ALA A 60 2.35 -0.33 4.31
C ALA A 60 3.88 -0.22 4.37
N HIS A 61 4.34 0.88 4.96
CA HIS A 61 5.74 1.06 5.36
C HIS A 61 6.72 0.80 4.21
N HIS A 62 6.43 1.39 3.06
CA HIS A 62 7.27 1.30 1.87
C HIS A 62 7.54 -0.13 1.36
N GLY A 63 6.76 -1.13 1.78
CA GLY A 63 7.02 -2.54 1.50
C GLY A 63 7.98 -3.20 2.47
N SER A 64 8.02 -2.77 3.74
CA SER A 64 8.76 -3.43 4.80
C SER A 64 8.36 -4.89 4.98
N LYS A 65 9.34 -5.74 5.37
CA LYS A 65 9.08 -7.17 5.66
C LYS A 65 8.17 -7.38 6.87
N TYR A 66 8.09 -6.38 7.76
CA TYR A 66 7.30 -6.37 9.01
C TYR A 66 5.92 -5.70 8.86
N SER A 67 5.48 -5.49 7.62
CA SER A 67 4.22 -4.85 7.25
C SER A 67 3.60 -5.55 6.05
N THR A 68 2.35 -5.23 5.73
CA THR A 68 1.53 -5.89 4.71
C THR A 68 1.54 -7.41 4.92
N SER A 69 1.01 -7.83 6.08
CA SER A 69 0.90 -9.22 6.53
C SER A 69 0.07 -10.09 5.59
N ALA A 70 0.30 -11.41 5.64
CA ALA A 70 -0.50 -12.35 4.87
C ALA A 70 -1.96 -12.33 5.32
N GLU A 71 -2.19 -12.23 6.63
CA GLU A 71 -3.51 -12.13 7.25
C GLU A 71 -4.30 -10.91 6.75
N LEU A 72 -3.63 -9.78 6.55
CA LEU A 72 -4.21 -8.58 5.96
C LEU A 72 -4.57 -8.82 4.49
N LEU A 73 -3.65 -9.40 3.72
CA LEU A 73 -3.81 -9.64 2.29
C LEU A 73 -4.88 -10.69 1.98
N ASP A 74 -4.96 -11.78 2.75
CA ASP A 74 -5.95 -12.83 2.59
C ASP A 74 -7.38 -12.33 2.86
N ARG A 75 -7.51 -11.32 3.74
CA ARG A 75 -8.80 -10.71 4.03
C ARG A 75 -9.26 -9.74 2.95
N PHE A 76 -8.32 -9.06 2.28
CA PHE A 76 -8.61 -7.86 1.49
C PHE A 76 -8.33 -8.00 0.00
N LEU A 77 -7.52 -8.97 -0.42
CA LEU A 77 -7.27 -9.36 -1.81
C LEU A 77 -7.23 -8.15 -2.77
N PRO A 78 -6.31 -7.17 -2.55
CA PRO A 78 -6.25 -5.98 -3.38
C PRO A 78 -5.87 -6.34 -4.82
N GLY A 79 -6.70 -5.91 -5.79
CA GLY A 79 -6.39 -6.08 -7.21
C GLY A 79 -5.14 -5.30 -7.63
N ILE A 80 -4.93 -4.10 -7.08
CA ILE A 80 -3.78 -3.24 -7.35
C ILE A 80 -3.08 -2.91 -6.02
N THR A 81 -1.75 -3.01 -5.99
CA THR A 81 -0.93 -2.55 -4.88
C THR A 81 0.14 -1.56 -5.33
N VAL A 82 0.16 -0.38 -4.70
CA VAL A 82 1.20 0.64 -4.91
C VAL A 82 2.20 0.62 -3.75
N ILE A 83 3.47 0.39 -4.08
CA ILE A 83 4.59 0.48 -3.16
C ILE A 83 5.29 1.83 -3.39
N SER A 84 5.19 2.72 -2.42
CA SER A 84 5.96 3.96 -2.42
C SER A 84 7.28 3.74 -1.71
N CYS A 85 8.40 3.69 -2.43
CA CYS A 85 9.74 3.64 -1.87
C CYS A 85 10.76 4.28 -2.83
N TYR A 86 11.92 4.65 -2.30
CA TYR A 86 13.00 5.23 -3.09
C TYR A 86 13.91 4.14 -3.68
N LYS A 87 14.29 4.25 -4.96
CA LYS A 87 15.13 3.26 -5.66
C LYS A 87 16.44 2.91 -4.95
N TYR A 88 17.04 3.89 -4.26
CA TYR A 88 18.33 3.73 -3.58
C TYR A 88 18.20 3.87 -2.06
N ASN A 89 17.04 3.50 -1.50
CA ASN A 89 16.89 3.46 -0.05
C ASN A 89 17.83 2.40 0.56
N THR A 90 18.32 2.66 1.77
CA THR A 90 19.23 1.77 2.49
C THR A 90 18.52 0.79 3.42
N TYR A 91 17.18 0.86 3.51
CA TYR A 91 16.36 0.00 4.37
C TYR A 91 16.05 -1.36 3.74
N GLY A 92 16.35 -1.53 2.44
CA GLY A 92 16.05 -2.76 1.71
C GLY A 92 14.57 -2.86 1.31
N HIS A 93 13.95 -1.72 0.99
CA HIS A 93 12.56 -1.62 0.52
C HIS A 93 12.47 -1.50 -1.02
N PRO A 94 11.43 -2.03 -1.67
CA PRO A 94 10.48 -2.98 -1.08
C PRO A 94 11.20 -4.28 -0.74
N ASN A 95 10.81 -4.91 0.36
CA ASN A 95 11.42 -6.17 0.74
C ASN A 95 10.91 -7.30 -0.17
N PRO A 96 11.78 -8.23 -0.63
CA PRO A 96 11.35 -9.35 -1.47
C PRO A 96 10.25 -10.22 -0.86
N LEU A 97 10.24 -10.40 0.48
CA LEU A 97 9.19 -11.18 1.15
C LEU A 97 7.82 -10.52 1.03
N THR A 98 7.77 -9.19 1.09
CA THR A 98 6.52 -8.43 0.93
C THR A 98 6.02 -8.52 -0.51
N VAL A 99 6.92 -8.40 -1.48
CA VAL A 99 6.60 -8.57 -2.91
C VAL A 99 6.10 -10.00 -3.18
N GLU A 100 6.70 -11.01 -2.57
CA GLU A 100 6.26 -12.41 -2.70
C GLU A 100 4.85 -12.61 -2.15
N ARG A 101 4.52 -12.04 -0.99
CA ARG A 101 3.15 -12.08 -0.43
C ARG A 101 2.14 -11.46 -1.38
N LEU A 102 2.46 -10.30 -1.97
CA LEU A 102 1.59 -9.61 -2.92
C LEU A 102 1.39 -10.41 -4.23
N ARG A 103 2.43 -11.09 -4.71
CA ARG A 103 2.33 -11.97 -5.88
C ARG A 103 1.47 -13.20 -5.62
N LYS A 104 1.48 -13.76 -4.40
CA LYS A 104 0.69 -14.95 -4.04
C LYS A 104 -0.82 -14.73 -4.10
N ILE A 105 -1.26 -13.47 -4.01
CA ILE A 105 -2.68 -13.09 -4.10
C ILE A 105 -3.04 -12.47 -5.46
N ASP A 106 -2.17 -12.62 -6.46
CA ASP A 106 -2.35 -12.07 -7.81
C ASP A 106 -2.61 -10.55 -7.85
N SER A 107 -1.98 -9.78 -6.96
CA SER A 107 -2.07 -8.32 -6.95
C SER A 107 -1.14 -7.72 -8.01
N ASP A 108 -1.64 -6.76 -8.80
CA ASP A 108 -0.82 -5.96 -9.71
C ASP A 108 0.03 -4.96 -8.91
N ILE A 109 1.36 -5.13 -8.96
CA ILE A 109 2.31 -4.37 -8.12
C ILE A 109 2.94 -3.24 -8.93
N PHE A 110 2.76 -1.99 -8.46
CA PHE A 110 3.41 -0.79 -9.01
C PHE A 110 4.33 -0.17 -7.97
N CYS A 111 5.54 0.20 -8.35
CA CYS A 111 6.57 0.65 -7.40
C CYS A 111 7.22 1.96 -7.84
N THR A 112 7.19 2.98 -6.98
CA THR A 112 7.81 4.28 -7.29
C THR A 112 9.33 4.22 -7.41
N ALA A 113 9.98 3.14 -6.95
CA ALA A 113 11.39 2.90 -7.22
C ALA A 113 11.68 2.69 -8.71
N ASP A 114 10.73 2.13 -9.45
CA ASP A 114 10.86 1.82 -10.88
C ASP A 114 10.40 3.01 -11.74
N SER A 115 9.33 3.68 -11.32
CA SER A 115 8.65 4.69 -12.13
C SER A 115 8.65 6.11 -11.55
N GLY A 116 9.26 6.37 -10.38
CA GLY A 116 9.28 7.70 -9.75
C GLY A 116 7.94 8.12 -9.14
N ALA A 117 6.85 8.04 -9.89
CA ALA A 117 5.48 8.23 -9.42
C ALA A 117 4.52 7.27 -10.11
N VAL A 118 3.44 6.95 -9.40
CA VAL A 118 2.32 6.13 -9.88
C VAL A 118 1.06 6.98 -9.76
N LEU A 119 0.32 7.14 -10.85
CA LEU A 119 -1.00 7.79 -10.88
C LEU A 119 -2.07 6.71 -11.06
N ILE A 120 -3.10 6.74 -10.22
CA ILE A 120 -4.30 5.92 -10.39
C ILE A 120 -5.43 6.86 -10.77
N ASP A 121 -5.97 6.67 -11.97
CA ASP A 121 -7.16 7.37 -12.46
C ASP A 121 -8.38 6.45 -12.30
N TYR A 122 -9.44 7.00 -11.72
CA TYR A 122 -10.72 6.33 -11.53
C TYR A 122 -11.79 7.05 -12.37
N GLY A 123 -12.02 6.52 -13.57
CA GLY A 123 -13.06 6.97 -14.50
C GLY A 123 -14.02 5.85 -14.89
N ARG A 124 -14.34 5.74 -16.19
CA ARG A 124 -15.11 4.59 -16.72
C ARG A 124 -14.44 3.23 -16.51
N ARG A 125 -13.12 3.24 -16.38
CA ARG A 125 -12.24 2.13 -16.03
C ARG A 125 -11.16 2.69 -15.12
N ILE A 126 -10.58 1.83 -14.29
CA ILE A 126 -9.37 2.17 -13.54
C ILE A 126 -8.18 2.06 -14.49
N SER A 127 -7.31 3.05 -14.48
CA SER A 127 -6.02 3.01 -15.19
C SER A 127 -4.89 3.42 -14.26
N VAL A 128 -3.70 2.85 -14.51
CA VAL A 128 -2.49 3.12 -13.76
C VAL A 128 -1.42 3.65 -14.72
N GLU A 129 -0.80 4.78 -14.37
CA GLU A 129 0.30 5.37 -15.12
C GLU A 129 1.56 5.47 -14.28
N GLU A 130 2.71 5.24 -14.92
CA GLU A 130 4.04 5.19 -14.31
C GLU A 130 4.97 6.25 -14.93
N TYR A 131 5.53 7.13 -14.11
CA TYR A 131 6.24 8.34 -14.56
C TYR A 131 7.76 8.14 -14.73
N GLY A 132 8.16 7.14 -15.51
CA GLY A 132 9.48 6.51 -15.41
C GLY A 132 10.38 6.46 -16.66
N LYS A 133 10.52 7.54 -17.44
CA LYS A 133 11.69 7.67 -18.36
C LYS A 133 12.29 9.08 -18.31
N ARG A 134 13.19 9.32 -17.34
CA ARG A 134 14.13 10.44 -17.46
C ARG A 134 15.18 10.10 -18.53
N ARG A 135 15.08 10.73 -19.71
CA ARG A 135 16.16 10.73 -20.71
C ARG A 135 17.13 11.85 -20.34
N LYS A 136 18.40 11.53 -20.04
CA LYS A 136 19.44 12.56 -19.99
C LYS A 136 19.63 13.07 -21.43
N LEU A 137 19.35 14.35 -21.68
CA LEU A 137 19.75 15.00 -22.93
C LEU A 137 21.28 15.14 -22.92
N PRO A 138 21.96 15.01 -24.08
CA PRO A 138 23.38 15.36 -24.16
C PRO A 138 23.57 16.81 -23.70
N GLN A 139 24.67 17.06 -22.99
CA GLN A 139 25.06 18.44 -22.66
C GLN A 139 25.45 19.18 -23.96
N PRO A 140 25.24 20.50 -24.03
CA PRO A 140 25.57 21.30 -25.22
C PRO A 140 27.04 21.20 -25.61
#